data_AF-A0AAD2ZSC2-F1
#
_entry.id   AF-A0AAD2ZSC2-F1
#
_cell.length_a   1.000
_cell.length_b   1.000
_cell.length_c   1.000
_cell.angle_alpha   90.00
_cell.angle_beta   90.00
_cell.angle_gamma   90.00
#
_symmetry.space_group_name_H-M   'P 1'
#
loop_
_entity.id
_entity.type
_entity.pdbx_description
1 polymer ?
#
loop_
_entity_poly.entity_id
_entity_poly.type
_entity_poly.pdbx_seq_one_letter_code
_entity_poly.pdbx_strand_id
1 'polypeptide(L)'
;MPIYDVAISFAGEDRPVAEKLAASLVTVGLNVFYDEYEQANLWGKDLYTHLSKVYKDDSKYCLMLISEHYAKKQWTSHERRAAQARAFAESREYILPLRLDDSAIEGVLDTTGYLDYRRFPIEKIVESLITKVRDYNKAHDIVYEIFRVQDEFAATDLKSPSGNPILDSDLRTTCPACHTEQLLSQATIALDEADTVYTCKNGCMPLVVVSRPGLSPWPGRGYVLSPNHAIRNVRDITIKTPDMAVTTVINASSAALMKKRPEA
;
A
#
# COMPACT_ATOMS: atom_id res chain seq x y z
N MET A 1 -7.10 -6.21 -9.56
CA MET A 1 -5.67 -5.99 -9.32
C MET A 1 -5.44 -6.19 -7.83
N PRO A 2 -4.38 -6.90 -7.41
CA PRO A 2 -4.16 -7.16 -5.99
C PRO A 2 -4.05 -5.85 -5.21
N ILE A 3 -4.70 -5.79 -4.05
CA ILE A 3 -4.70 -4.63 -3.17
C ILE A 3 -3.31 -4.47 -2.56
N TYR A 4 -2.74 -5.55 -2.03
CA TYR A 4 -1.45 -5.61 -1.34
C TYR A 4 -0.32 -6.10 -2.24
N ASP A 5 0.90 -5.63 -2.00
CA ASP A 5 2.10 -6.19 -2.61
C ASP A 5 2.52 -7.47 -1.91
N VAL A 6 2.51 -7.46 -0.58
CA VAL A 6 2.91 -8.60 0.24
C VAL A 6 1.91 -8.78 1.38
N ALA A 7 1.39 -9.98 1.56
CA ALA A 7 0.66 -10.35 2.76
C ALA A 7 1.56 -11.20 3.67
N ILE A 8 1.68 -10.85 4.95
CA ILE A 8 2.51 -11.62 5.88
C ILE A 8 1.64 -12.66 6.59
N SER A 9 2.01 -13.93 6.49
CA SER A 9 1.37 -15.04 7.18
C SER A 9 2.29 -15.56 8.26
N PHE A 10 1.83 -15.54 9.51
CA PHE A 10 2.65 -15.89 10.67
C PHE A 10 1.78 -16.44 11.81
N ALA A 11 2.40 -17.18 12.75
CA ALA A 11 1.74 -17.54 14.00
C ALA A 11 1.86 -16.39 14.99
N GLY A 12 0.88 -16.23 15.90
CA GLY A 12 0.88 -15.12 16.85
C GLY A 12 2.16 -15.01 17.70
N GLU A 13 2.87 -16.10 17.94
CA GLU A 13 4.17 -16.15 18.64
C GLU A 13 5.30 -15.49 17.84
N ASP A 14 5.24 -15.53 16.51
CA ASP A 14 6.23 -14.96 15.61
C ASP A 14 5.96 -13.48 15.30
N ARG A 15 4.98 -12.87 15.97
CA ARG A 15 4.57 -11.47 15.79
C ARG A 15 5.76 -10.49 15.85
N PRO A 16 6.72 -10.60 16.78
CA PRO A 16 7.85 -9.67 16.80
C PRO A 16 8.69 -9.66 15.52
N VAL A 17 8.73 -10.77 14.78
CA VAL A 17 9.40 -10.85 13.48
C VAL A 17 8.52 -10.28 12.38
N ALA A 18 7.23 -10.64 12.37
CA ALA A 18 6.26 -10.14 11.40
C ALA A 18 6.14 -8.61 11.44
N GLU A 19 6.07 -8.01 12.63
CA GLU A 19 5.97 -6.57 12.83
C GLU A 19 7.20 -5.83 12.30
N LYS A 20 8.41 -6.34 12.57
CA LYS A 20 9.66 -5.75 12.06
C LYS A 20 9.71 -5.79 10.53
N LEU A 21 9.31 -6.90 9.92
CA LEU A 21 9.24 -7.04 8.47
C LEU A 21 8.20 -6.11 7.87
N ALA A 22 6.99 -6.09 8.44
CA ALA A 22 5.91 -5.21 8.01
C ALA A 22 6.35 -3.74 8.05
N ALA A 23 6.91 -3.29 9.17
CA ALA A 23 7.41 -1.91 9.32
C ALA A 23 8.50 -1.58 8.31
N SER A 24 9.44 -2.51 8.06
CA SER A 24 10.54 -2.29 7.11
C SER A 24 10.04 -2.23 5.67
N LEU A 25 9.11 -3.09 5.28
CA LEU A 25 8.49 -3.12 3.95
C LEU A 25 7.60 -1.88 3.71
N VAL A 26 6.87 -1.44 4.73
CA VAL A 26 6.09 -0.19 4.67
C VAL A 26 7.01 1.03 4.53
N THR A 27 8.16 1.04 5.21
CA THR A 27 9.13 2.16 5.14
C THR A 27 9.71 2.35 3.74
N VAL A 28 9.73 1.31 2.92
CA VAL A 28 10.23 1.34 1.52
C VAL A 28 9.09 1.43 0.49
N GLY A 29 7.87 1.77 0.94
CA GLY A 29 6.74 2.07 0.07
C GLY A 29 6.03 0.85 -0.53
N LEU A 30 6.06 -0.32 0.13
CA LEU A 30 5.26 -1.48 -0.24
C LEU A 30 3.95 -1.55 0.55
N ASN A 31 2.87 -1.97 -0.12
CA ASN A 31 1.61 -2.27 0.53
C ASN A 31 1.65 -3.64 1.20
N VAL A 32 1.56 -3.64 2.53
CA VAL A 32 1.67 -4.85 3.33
C VAL A 32 0.38 -5.13 4.07
N PHE A 33 -0.18 -6.32 3.85
CA PHE A 33 -1.21 -6.83 4.74
C PHE A 33 -0.55 -7.42 6.00
N TYR A 34 -0.86 -6.81 7.14
CA TYR A 34 -0.49 -7.24 8.49
C TYR A 34 -1.73 -7.08 9.39
N ASP A 35 -2.09 -8.13 10.13
CA ASP A 35 -3.37 -8.25 10.85
C ASP A 35 -3.61 -7.09 11.83
N GLU A 36 -2.56 -6.55 12.44
CA GLU A 36 -2.64 -5.45 13.39
C GLU A 36 -2.98 -4.10 12.74
N TYR A 37 -2.52 -3.89 11.50
CA TYR A 37 -2.89 -2.69 10.72
C TYR A 37 -4.36 -2.70 10.30
N GLU A 38 -4.96 -3.89 10.28
CA GLU A 38 -6.33 -4.14 9.82
C GLU A 38 -7.32 -4.42 10.96
N GLN A 39 -6.96 -4.18 12.23
CA GLN A 39 -7.81 -4.54 13.39
C GLN A 39 -9.25 -4.03 13.29
N ALA A 40 -9.46 -2.78 12.86
CA ALA A 40 -10.80 -2.22 12.69
C ALA A 40 -11.58 -2.90 11.55
N ASN A 41 -10.87 -3.31 10.48
CA ASN A 41 -11.45 -4.00 9.34
C ASN A 41 -11.71 -5.48 9.62
N LEU A 42 -10.94 -6.11 10.51
CA LEU A 42 -11.08 -7.50 10.91
C LEU A 42 -12.09 -7.70 12.04
N TRP A 43 -12.46 -6.63 12.76
CA TRP A 43 -13.41 -6.69 13.87
C TRP A 43 -14.78 -7.21 13.39
N GLY A 44 -15.17 -8.39 13.89
CA GLY A 44 -16.47 -9.01 13.63
C GLY A 44 -16.52 -9.86 12.35
N LYS A 45 -15.41 -9.95 11.61
CA LYS A 45 -15.30 -10.84 10.45
C LYS A 45 -14.85 -12.24 10.86
N ASP A 46 -15.25 -13.23 10.08
CA ASP A 46 -14.61 -14.54 10.12
C ASP A 46 -13.18 -14.40 9.59
N LEU A 47 -12.22 -14.37 10.54
CA LEU A 47 -10.80 -14.16 10.27
C LEU A 47 -10.28 -15.18 9.25
N TYR A 48 -10.73 -16.43 9.32
CA TYR A 48 -10.23 -17.51 8.47
C TYR A 48 -10.62 -17.31 7.00
N THR A 49 -11.88 -16.99 6.75
CA THR A 49 -12.42 -16.72 5.41
C THR A 49 -11.80 -15.46 4.82
N HIS A 50 -11.61 -14.42 5.65
CA HIS A 50 -11.02 -13.17 5.20
C HIS A 50 -9.53 -13.30 4.89
N LEU A 51 -8.75 -13.96 5.75
CA LEU A 51 -7.34 -14.24 5.53
C LEU A 51 -7.12 -15.09 4.27
N SER A 52 -7.96 -16.10 4.05
CA SER A 52 -7.88 -16.94 2.85
C SER A 52 -8.10 -16.15 1.55
N LYS A 53 -8.99 -15.15 1.57
CA LYS A 53 -9.20 -14.26 0.44
C LYS A 53 -8.02 -13.32 0.23
N VAL A 54 -7.49 -12.73 1.30
CA VAL A 54 -6.34 -11.82 1.22
C VAL A 54 -5.09 -12.53 0.71
N TYR A 55 -4.86 -13.75 1.18
CA TYR A 55 -3.76 -14.61 0.75
C TYR A 55 -3.98 -15.30 -0.61
N LYS A 56 -5.04 -14.97 -1.36
CA LYS A 56 -5.27 -15.60 -2.68
C LYS A 56 -5.56 -14.57 -3.76
N ASP A 57 -6.42 -13.61 -3.44
CA ASP A 57 -7.01 -12.72 -4.44
C ASP A 57 -6.54 -11.27 -4.27
N ASP A 58 -6.20 -10.86 -3.04
CA ASP A 58 -5.93 -9.45 -2.74
C ASP A 58 -4.44 -9.12 -2.55
N SER A 59 -3.50 -10.05 -2.72
CA SER A 59 -2.05 -9.77 -2.62
C SER A 59 -1.24 -10.33 -3.80
N LYS A 60 -0.11 -9.69 -4.14
CA LYS A 60 0.80 -10.19 -5.20
C LYS A 60 1.64 -11.38 -4.72
N TYR A 61 2.09 -11.34 -3.47
CA TYR A 61 2.82 -12.42 -2.82
C TYR A 61 2.35 -12.64 -1.38
N CYS A 62 2.45 -13.88 -0.89
CA CYS A 62 2.31 -14.22 0.53
C CYS A 62 3.68 -14.57 1.11
N LEU A 63 4.18 -13.73 2.04
CA LEU A 63 5.38 -14.03 2.83
C LEU A 63 4.98 -14.91 4.01
N MET A 64 5.37 -16.18 3.98
CA MET A 64 5.02 -17.15 5.01
C MET A 64 6.16 -17.33 5.99
N LEU A 65 5.95 -16.93 7.25
CA LEU A 65 6.90 -17.15 8.34
C LEU A 65 6.76 -18.58 8.86
N ILE A 66 7.67 -19.45 8.44
CA ILE A 66 7.68 -20.86 8.82
C ILE A 66 8.37 -21.02 10.17
N SER A 67 7.61 -21.50 11.14
CA SER A 67 8.06 -21.85 12.49
C SER A 67 7.33 -23.08 13.01
N GLU A 68 7.80 -23.63 14.13
CA GLU A 68 7.09 -24.69 14.86
C GLU A 68 5.70 -24.23 15.32
N HIS A 69 5.56 -22.95 15.70
CA HIS A 69 4.29 -22.36 16.11
C HIS A 69 3.31 -22.28 14.94
N TYR A 70 3.79 -21.91 13.76
CA TYR A 70 3.01 -21.90 12.52
C TYR A 70 2.53 -23.30 12.16
N ALA A 71 3.45 -24.28 12.20
CA ALA A 71 3.16 -25.68 11.94
C ALA A 71 2.18 -26.28 12.96
N LYS A 72 2.13 -25.80 14.20
CA LYS A 72 1.19 -26.31 15.20
C LYS A 72 -0.19 -25.67 15.11
N LYS A 73 -0.27 -24.34 14.96
CA LYS A 73 -1.55 -23.60 15.07
C LYS A 73 -2.38 -23.60 13.80
N GLN A 74 -1.74 -23.42 12.65
CA GLN A 74 -2.46 -23.27 11.39
C GLN A 74 -2.88 -24.64 10.80
N TRP A 75 -2.26 -25.73 11.28
CA TRP A 75 -2.41 -27.12 10.82
C TRP A 75 -3.11 -28.06 11.82
N THR A 76 -4.06 -27.55 12.60
CA THR A 76 -4.70 -28.29 13.71
C THR A 76 -5.79 -29.29 13.31
N SER A 77 -6.42 -29.21 12.13
CA SER A 77 -7.39 -30.25 11.69
C SER A 77 -6.98 -30.96 10.41
N HIS A 78 -7.20 -32.28 10.36
CA HIS A 78 -6.83 -33.15 9.24
C HIS A 78 -7.48 -32.75 7.90
N GLU A 79 -8.69 -32.20 7.91
CA GLU A 79 -9.35 -31.72 6.69
C GLU A 79 -8.77 -30.39 6.19
N ARG A 80 -8.48 -29.46 7.11
CA ARG A 80 -7.84 -28.17 6.77
C ARG A 80 -6.42 -28.35 6.29
N ARG A 81 -5.70 -29.29 6.90
CA ARG A 81 -4.37 -29.78 6.52
C ARG A 81 -4.31 -30.15 5.03
N ALA A 82 -5.21 -31.02 4.57
CA ALA A 82 -5.22 -31.48 3.18
C ALA A 82 -5.60 -30.37 2.17
N ALA A 83 -6.53 -29.47 2.54
CA ALA A 83 -6.93 -28.36 1.68
C ALA A 83 -5.82 -27.30 1.53
N GLN A 84 -5.15 -26.95 2.63
CA GLN A 84 -4.03 -26.00 2.64
C GLN A 84 -2.81 -26.57 1.91
N ALA A 85 -2.47 -27.84 2.12
CA ALA A 85 -1.40 -28.51 1.40
C ALA A 85 -1.57 -28.39 -0.13
N ARG A 86 -2.80 -28.58 -0.62
CA ARG A 86 -3.14 -28.46 -2.05
C ARG A 86 -3.01 -27.02 -2.54
N ALA A 87 -3.59 -26.06 -1.82
CA ALA A 87 -3.52 -24.65 -2.19
C ALA A 87 -2.08 -24.15 -2.29
N PHE A 88 -1.21 -24.57 -1.36
CA PHE A 88 0.22 -24.24 -1.37
C PHE A 88 0.98 -24.93 -2.51
N ALA A 89 0.66 -26.19 -2.78
CA ALA A 89 1.27 -26.92 -3.90
C ALA A 89 0.91 -26.33 -5.27
N GLU A 90 -0.28 -25.74 -5.41
CA GLU A 90 -0.78 -25.08 -6.63
C GLU A 90 -0.27 -23.64 -6.78
N SER A 91 0.02 -22.93 -5.68
CA SER A 91 0.37 -21.49 -5.67
C SER A 91 1.86 -21.22 -5.43
N ARG A 92 2.76 -22.07 -5.95
CA ARG A 92 4.19 -22.10 -5.57
C ARG A 92 4.95 -20.79 -5.78
N GLU A 93 4.68 -20.05 -6.87
CA GLU A 93 5.38 -18.79 -7.14
C GLU A 93 4.82 -17.61 -6.35
N TYR A 94 3.58 -17.74 -5.87
CA TYR A 94 2.90 -16.73 -5.05
C TYR A 94 3.37 -16.77 -3.59
N ILE A 95 3.75 -17.95 -3.08
CA ILE A 95 4.19 -18.13 -1.70
C ILE A 95 5.70 -17.95 -1.62
N LEU A 96 6.13 -17.10 -0.69
CA LEU A 96 7.53 -16.82 -0.38
C LEU A 96 7.84 -17.36 1.02
N PRO A 97 8.45 -18.55 1.16
CA PRO A 97 8.80 -19.10 2.45
C PRO A 97 9.97 -18.36 3.10
N LEU A 98 9.76 -17.92 4.35
CA LEU A 98 10.80 -17.39 5.22
C LEU A 98 10.89 -18.26 6.48
N ARG A 99 11.96 -19.05 6.60
CA ARG A 99 12.17 -19.95 7.73
C ARG A 99 12.69 -19.19 8.95
N LEU A 100 11.99 -19.32 10.06
CA LEU A 100 12.42 -18.87 11.39
C LEU A 100 13.12 -20.01 12.16
N ASP A 101 12.77 -21.25 11.85
CA ASP A 101 13.40 -22.48 12.34
C ASP A 101 13.42 -23.58 11.25
N ASP A 102 13.76 -24.81 11.63
CA ASP A 102 13.88 -25.96 10.72
C ASP A 102 12.57 -26.77 10.59
N SER A 103 11.42 -26.20 11.00
CA SER A 103 10.12 -26.86 10.90
C SER A 103 9.72 -27.10 9.45
N ALA A 104 9.13 -28.26 9.21
CA ALA A 104 8.54 -28.62 7.93
C ALA A 104 7.05 -28.25 7.90
N ILE A 105 6.60 -27.71 6.77
CA ILE A 105 5.18 -27.46 6.49
C ILE A 105 4.76 -28.39 5.36
N GLU A 106 3.77 -29.23 5.62
CA GLU A 106 3.22 -30.12 4.60
C GLU A 106 2.63 -29.28 3.44
N GLY A 107 2.89 -29.68 2.20
CA GLY A 107 2.53 -28.89 1.00
C GLY A 107 3.59 -27.86 0.55
N VAL A 108 4.54 -27.48 1.41
CA VAL A 108 5.77 -26.77 0.98
C VAL A 108 6.84 -27.81 0.70
N LEU A 109 7.15 -28.05 -0.58
CA LEU A 109 8.14 -29.05 -0.97
C LEU A 109 9.55 -28.62 -0.57
N ASP A 110 10.42 -29.57 -0.22
CA ASP A 110 11.83 -29.29 0.09
C ASP A 110 12.60 -28.64 -1.08
N THR A 111 12.11 -28.79 -2.31
CA THR A 111 12.67 -28.15 -3.51
C THR A 111 12.26 -26.68 -3.67
N THR A 112 11.37 -26.18 -2.80
CA THR A 112 10.92 -24.79 -2.83
C THR A 112 12.02 -23.89 -2.30
N GLY A 113 12.41 -22.88 -3.08
CA GLY A 113 13.37 -21.89 -2.63
C GLY A 113 12.83 -21.12 -1.43
N TYR A 114 13.68 -20.92 -0.41
CA TYR A 114 13.33 -20.21 0.82
C TYR A 114 14.44 -19.26 1.24
N LEU A 115 14.09 -18.25 2.03
CA LEU A 115 15.06 -17.48 2.80
C LEU A 115 15.06 -17.97 4.26
N ASP A 116 16.20 -17.90 4.91
CA ASP A 116 16.36 -18.25 6.33
C ASP A 116 16.63 -16.98 7.14
N TYR A 117 15.68 -16.61 7.99
CA TYR A 117 15.73 -15.39 8.81
C TYR A 117 16.90 -15.39 9.79
N ARG A 118 17.42 -16.57 10.16
CA ARG A 118 18.59 -16.71 11.05
C ARG A 118 19.90 -16.42 10.32
N ARG A 119 19.90 -16.46 8.98
CA ARG A 119 21.11 -16.34 8.14
C ARG A 119 21.17 -15.02 7.38
N PHE A 120 20.03 -14.42 7.06
CA PHE A 120 19.96 -13.17 6.32
C PHE A 120 19.53 -12.02 7.22
N PRO A 121 20.21 -10.87 7.17
CA PRO A 121 19.74 -9.67 7.84
C PRO A 121 18.42 -9.20 7.20
N ILE A 122 17.58 -8.53 7.98
CA ILE A 122 16.23 -8.14 7.56
C ILE A 122 16.24 -7.25 6.32
N GLU A 123 17.25 -6.40 6.16
CA GLU A 123 17.42 -5.51 5.01
C GLU A 123 17.57 -6.32 3.71
N LYS A 124 18.28 -7.45 3.74
CA LYS A 124 18.45 -8.33 2.56
C LYS A 124 17.15 -9.05 2.20
N ILE A 125 16.34 -9.38 3.20
CA ILE A 125 15.01 -9.99 2.98
C ILE A 125 14.09 -8.94 2.33
N VAL A 126 14.09 -7.71 2.83
CA VAL A 126 13.33 -6.59 2.27
C VAL A 126 13.75 -6.28 0.83
N GLU A 127 15.06 -6.19 0.53
CA GLU A 127 15.57 -6.01 -0.84
C GLU A 127 15.08 -7.10 -1.80
N SER A 128 15.05 -8.35 -1.33
CA SER A 128 14.56 -9.49 -2.12
C SER A 128 13.07 -9.38 -2.43
N LEU A 129 12.27 -8.93 -1.45
CA LEU A 129 10.84 -8.71 -1.61
C LEU A 129 10.54 -7.54 -2.57
N ILE A 130 11.27 -6.43 -2.46
CA ILE A 130 11.18 -5.31 -3.42
C ILE A 130 11.43 -5.80 -4.85
N THR A 131 12.47 -6.62 -5.03
CA THR A 131 12.82 -7.16 -6.35
C THR A 131 11.68 -8.01 -6.91
N LYS A 132 11.10 -8.91 -6.10
CA LYS A 132 9.93 -9.73 -6.49
C LYS A 132 8.74 -8.87 -6.91
N VAL A 133 8.39 -7.86 -6.11
CA VAL A 133 7.27 -6.96 -6.42
C VAL A 133 7.53 -6.15 -7.70
N ARG A 134 8.77 -5.68 -7.90
CA ARG A 134 9.15 -4.95 -9.11
C ARG A 134 9.05 -5.83 -10.35
N ASP A 135 9.52 -7.07 -10.27
CA ASP A 135 9.45 -8.01 -11.39
C ASP A 135 8.00 -8.38 -11.72
N TYR A 136 7.16 -8.61 -10.70
CA TYR A 136 5.72 -8.76 -10.88
C TYR A 136 5.13 -7.57 -11.61
N ASN A 137 5.45 -6.34 -11.16
CA ASN A 137 4.92 -5.13 -11.76
C ASN A 137 5.33 -5.01 -13.23
N LYS A 138 6.60 -5.27 -13.54
CA LYS A 138 7.11 -5.27 -14.91
C LYS A 138 6.42 -6.32 -15.79
N ALA A 139 6.19 -7.52 -15.28
CA ALA A 139 5.55 -8.61 -16.02
C ALA A 139 4.06 -8.37 -16.29
N HIS A 140 3.43 -7.46 -15.54
CA HIS A 140 2.01 -7.13 -15.66
C HIS A 140 1.78 -5.68 -16.14
N ASP A 141 2.80 -5.04 -16.73
CA ASP A 141 2.75 -3.67 -17.25
C ASP A 141 2.28 -2.63 -16.21
N ILE A 142 2.60 -2.86 -14.94
CA ILE A 142 2.33 -1.93 -13.84
C ILE A 142 3.48 -0.92 -13.76
N VAL A 143 3.26 0.28 -14.31
CA VAL A 143 4.23 1.38 -14.32
C VAL A 143 3.97 2.32 -13.13
N TYR A 144 5.04 2.77 -12.46
CA TYR A 144 5.01 3.89 -11.51
C TYR A 144 5.21 5.20 -12.30
N GLU A 145 4.13 5.70 -12.88
CA GLU A 145 4.12 6.98 -13.60
C GLU A 145 3.68 8.10 -12.65
N ILE A 146 4.06 9.34 -12.99
CA ILE A 146 3.47 10.53 -12.36
C ILE A 146 1.96 10.47 -12.59
N PHE A 147 1.21 10.23 -11.52
CA PHE A 147 -0.25 10.19 -11.52
C PHE A 147 -0.76 11.45 -10.82
N ARG A 148 -1.26 12.38 -11.61
CA ARG A 148 -1.64 13.71 -11.17
C ARG A 148 -3.02 13.73 -10.52
N VAL A 149 -3.31 14.81 -9.80
CA VAL A 149 -4.66 15.04 -9.28
C VAL A 149 -5.67 15.12 -10.42
N GLN A 150 -5.36 15.80 -11.53
CA GLN A 150 -6.19 15.77 -12.74
C GLN A 150 -6.45 14.36 -13.30
N ASP A 151 -5.51 13.42 -13.16
CA ASP A 151 -5.68 12.05 -13.65
C ASP A 151 -6.66 11.27 -12.77
N GLU A 152 -6.71 11.58 -11.46
CA GLU A 152 -7.75 11.08 -10.55
C GLU A 152 -9.14 11.56 -10.99
N PHE A 153 -9.28 12.83 -11.39
CA PHE A 153 -10.56 13.34 -11.92
C PHE A 153 -10.92 12.69 -13.25
N ALA A 154 -9.95 12.58 -14.17
CA ALA A 154 -10.16 11.97 -15.48
C ALA A 154 -10.54 10.49 -15.42
N ALA A 155 -10.13 9.79 -14.35
CA ALA A 155 -10.51 8.39 -14.09
C ALA A 155 -11.94 8.23 -13.52
N THR A 156 -12.69 9.32 -13.34
CA THR A 156 -14.08 9.33 -12.84
C THR A 156 -15.02 10.02 -13.81
N ASP A 157 -16.33 9.94 -13.54
CA ASP A 157 -17.33 10.73 -14.26
C ASP A 157 -17.41 12.20 -13.81
N LEU A 158 -16.55 12.63 -12.87
CA LEU A 158 -16.53 14.00 -12.36
C LEU A 158 -15.88 14.94 -13.39
N LYS A 159 -16.71 15.79 -13.99
CA LYS A 159 -16.32 16.80 -14.98
C LYS A 159 -16.87 18.17 -14.60
N SER A 160 -16.43 19.20 -15.30
CA SER A 160 -17.05 20.53 -15.21
C SER A 160 -18.54 20.49 -15.61
N PRO A 161 -19.36 21.49 -15.26
CA PRO A 161 -20.77 21.57 -15.69
C PRO A 161 -20.98 21.45 -17.21
N SER A 162 -20.02 21.93 -18.00
CA SER A 162 -20.02 21.83 -19.47
C SER A 162 -19.42 20.52 -19.99
N GLY A 163 -19.07 19.58 -19.11
CA GLY A 163 -18.48 18.29 -19.46
C GLY A 163 -16.98 18.34 -19.75
N ASN A 164 -16.29 19.43 -19.43
CA ASN A 164 -14.85 19.53 -19.64
C ASN A 164 -14.06 18.81 -18.54
N PRO A 165 -12.85 18.28 -18.83
CA PRO A 165 -11.96 17.74 -17.81
C PRO A 165 -11.59 18.79 -16.78
N ILE A 166 -11.46 18.37 -15.52
CA ILE A 166 -10.90 19.18 -14.44
C ILE A 166 -9.38 18.98 -14.47
N LEU A 167 -8.61 20.06 -14.63
CA LEU A 167 -7.16 20.04 -14.80
C LEU A 167 -6.45 20.59 -13.57
N ASP A 168 -5.17 20.28 -13.37
CA ASP A 168 -4.37 20.84 -12.26
C ASP A 168 -4.32 22.40 -12.29
N SER A 169 -4.65 23.03 -13.42
CA SER A 169 -4.83 24.47 -13.58
C SER A 169 -6.13 25.03 -13.00
N ASP A 170 -7.10 24.17 -12.71
CA ASP A 170 -8.39 24.52 -12.09
C ASP A 170 -8.35 24.33 -10.56
N LEU A 171 -7.25 23.76 -10.04
CA LEU A 171 -7.06 23.42 -8.63
C LEU A 171 -6.11 24.41 -7.97
N ARG A 172 -6.57 25.09 -6.92
CA ARG A 172 -5.80 26.09 -6.17
C ARG A 172 -5.64 25.69 -4.71
N THR A 173 -4.44 25.89 -4.18
CA THR A 173 -4.11 25.70 -2.76
C THR A 173 -3.10 26.75 -2.27
N THR A 174 -2.80 26.75 -0.98
CA THR A 174 -1.90 27.70 -0.33
C THR A 174 -0.78 26.96 0.38
N CYS A 175 0.47 27.40 0.18
CA CYS A 175 1.61 26.84 0.90
C CYS A 175 1.59 27.26 2.39
N PRO A 176 1.61 26.33 3.35
CA PRO A 176 1.70 26.67 4.77
C PRO A 176 2.97 27.43 5.16
N ALA A 177 4.09 27.14 4.51
CA ALA A 177 5.40 27.68 4.89
C ALA A 177 5.64 29.11 4.40
N CYS A 178 5.25 29.42 3.16
CA CYS A 178 5.51 30.74 2.55
C CYS A 178 4.24 31.51 2.19
N HIS A 179 3.07 31.00 2.58
CA HIS A 179 1.74 31.59 2.33
C HIS A 179 1.42 31.90 0.87
N THR A 180 2.19 31.33 -0.06
CA THR A 180 1.98 31.54 -1.48
C THR A 180 0.76 30.78 -1.94
N GLU A 181 -0.22 31.50 -2.47
CA GLU A 181 -1.32 30.90 -3.24
C GLU A 181 -0.83 30.51 -4.63
N GLN A 182 -1.18 29.30 -5.05
CA GLN A 182 -0.77 28.76 -6.34
C GLN A 182 -1.80 27.77 -6.88
N LEU A 183 -1.75 27.58 -8.20
CA LEU A 183 -2.40 26.43 -8.84
C LEU A 183 -1.54 25.18 -8.62
N LEU A 184 -2.16 23.99 -8.66
CA LEU A 184 -1.39 22.74 -8.63
C LEU A 184 -0.51 22.60 -9.86
N SER A 185 -0.93 23.10 -11.02
CA SER A 185 -0.12 23.15 -12.25
C SER A 185 1.16 23.99 -12.12
N GLN A 186 1.26 24.84 -11.10
CA GLN A 186 2.46 25.64 -10.81
C GLN A 186 3.42 24.95 -9.84
N ALA A 187 3.02 23.82 -9.25
CA ALA A 187 3.88 23.05 -8.36
C ALA A 187 5.00 22.34 -9.12
N THR A 188 6.13 22.13 -8.46
CA THR A 188 7.13 21.18 -8.96
C THR A 188 6.63 19.78 -8.67
N ILE A 189 6.53 18.94 -9.70
CA ILE A 189 6.02 17.57 -9.58
C ILE A 189 7.18 16.58 -9.73
N ALA A 190 7.30 15.66 -8.79
CA ALA A 190 8.27 14.59 -8.82
C ALA A 190 7.67 13.28 -8.29
N LEU A 191 8.32 12.17 -8.61
CA LEU A 191 8.07 10.90 -7.94
C LEU A 191 8.95 10.80 -6.69
N ASP A 192 8.33 10.46 -5.56
CA ASP A 192 9.00 10.00 -4.34
C ASP A 192 8.54 8.56 -4.12
N GLU A 193 9.43 7.60 -4.40
CA GLU A 193 9.11 6.17 -4.48
C GLU A 193 7.94 5.87 -5.45
N ALA A 194 6.77 5.52 -4.91
CA ALA A 194 5.55 5.20 -5.66
C ALA A 194 4.56 6.38 -5.73
N ASP A 195 4.89 7.50 -5.10
CA ASP A 195 3.97 8.62 -4.89
C ASP A 195 4.29 9.81 -5.79
N THR A 196 3.25 10.45 -6.30
CA THR A 196 3.39 11.73 -6.99
C THR A 196 3.31 12.86 -5.98
N VAL A 197 4.41 13.61 -5.84
CA VAL A 197 4.54 14.70 -4.87
C VAL A 197 4.50 16.04 -5.60
N TYR A 198 3.54 16.88 -5.21
CA TYR A 198 3.43 18.27 -5.62
C TYR A 198 4.13 19.15 -4.58
N THR A 199 5.22 19.79 -4.95
CA THR A 199 5.96 20.71 -4.08
C THR A 199 5.62 22.16 -4.43
N CYS A 200 5.51 23.03 -3.42
CA CYS A 200 5.32 24.47 -3.62
C CYS A 200 6.26 25.01 -4.71
N LYS A 201 5.79 25.94 -5.55
CA LYS A 201 6.57 26.52 -6.65
C LYS A 201 7.86 27.22 -6.20
N ASN A 202 7.89 27.61 -4.92
CA ASN A 202 9.05 28.21 -4.24
C ASN A 202 9.94 27.16 -3.55
N GLY A 203 9.68 25.86 -3.72
CA GLY A 203 10.45 24.75 -3.13
C GLY A 203 10.27 24.53 -1.63
N CYS A 204 9.33 25.22 -0.98
CA CYS A 204 9.28 25.27 0.49
C CYS A 204 8.90 23.94 1.15
N MET A 205 7.89 23.26 0.63
CA MET A 205 7.38 22.00 1.16
C MET A 205 6.44 21.28 0.19
N PRO A 206 6.22 19.96 0.37
CA PRO A 206 5.12 19.23 -0.26
C PRO A 206 3.76 19.82 0.10
N LEU A 207 2.88 19.93 -0.89
CA LEU A 207 1.52 20.47 -0.78
C LEU A 207 0.47 19.39 -0.96
N VAL A 208 0.69 18.51 -1.95
CA VAL A 208 -0.21 17.40 -2.29
C VAL A 208 0.63 16.16 -2.56
N VAL A 209 0.14 15.02 -2.10
CA VAL A 209 0.66 13.71 -2.46
C VAL A 209 -0.48 12.89 -3.04
N VAL A 210 -0.27 12.34 -4.22
CA VAL A 210 -1.14 11.36 -4.85
C VAL A 210 -0.44 10.01 -4.74
N SER A 211 -1.02 9.13 -3.93
CA SER A 211 -0.46 7.82 -3.60
C SER A 211 -1.47 6.74 -3.92
N ARG A 212 -1.03 5.53 -4.28
CA ARG A 212 -1.94 4.38 -4.32
C ARG A 212 -2.33 3.96 -2.89
N PRO A 213 -3.62 3.74 -2.58
CA PRO A 213 -4.02 3.29 -1.25
C PRO A 213 -3.28 2.01 -0.86
N GLY A 214 -2.71 2.02 0.33
CA GLY A 214 -1.98 0.90 0.89
C GLY A 214 -0.48 0.86 0.57
N LEU A 215 0.01 1.42 -0.55
CA LEU A 215 1.45 1.39 -0.89
C LEU A 215 2.33 2.20 0.09
N SER A 216 1.82 3.30 0.64
CA SER A 216 2.48 4.05 1.71
C SER A 216 1.42 4.67 2.64
N PRO A 217 1.37 4.32 3.94
CA PRO A 217 0.39 4.86 4.87
C PRO A 217 0.83 6.25 5.32
N TRP A 218 0.61 7.24 4.48
CA TRP A 218 0.64 8.63 4.93
C TRP A 218 -0.46 8.83 5.99
N PRO A 219 -0.13 9.31 7.20
CA PRO A 219 -1.12 9.63 8.22
C PRO A 219 -2.06 10.73 7.74
N GLY A 220 -3.29 10.73 8.28
CA GLY A 220 -4.34 11.66 7.91
C GLY A 220 -5.33 11.12 6.86
N ARG A 221 -6.39 11.89 6.62
CA ARG A 221 -7.46 11.55 5.67
C ARG A 221 -6.97 11.79 4.24
N GLY A 222 -7.10 10.78 3.39
CA GLY A 222 -6.96 10.91 1.93
C GLY A 222 -8.32 10.86 1.24
N TYR A 223 -8.41 11.52 0.08
CA TYR A 223 -9.59 11.52 -0.78
C TYR A 223 -9.38 10.55 -1.93
N VAL A 224 -10.21 9.53 -2.00
CA VAL A 224 -10.19 8.51 -3.06
C VAL A 224 -11.32 8.85 -4.03
N LEU A 225 -10.96 9.29 -5.24
CA LEU A 225 -11.93 9.64 -6.29
C LEU A 225 -12.06 8.47 -7.29
N SER A 226 -10.91 7.93 -7.72
CA SER A 226 -10.81 6.69 -8.48
C SER A 226 -10.46 5.52 -7.54
N PRO A 227 -10.63 4.25 -7.95
CA PRO A 227 -10.33 3.10 -7.08
C PRO A 227 -8.82 2.94 -6.77
N ASN A 228 -7.94 3.69 -7.44
CA ASN A 228 -6.51 3.36 -7.48
C ASN A 228 -5.60 4.37 -6.78
N HIS A 229 -5.99 5.64 -6.58
CA HIS A 229 -5.17 6.61 -5.84
C HIS A 229 -5.97 7.36 -4.76
N ALA A 230 -5.24 7.87 -3.77
CA ALA A 230 -5.73 8.76 -2.74
C ALA A 230 -4.95 10.08 -2.82
N ILE A 231 -5.70 11.18 -2.86
CA ILE A 231 -5.18 12.54 -2.79
C ILE A 231 -5.06 12.94 -1.32
N ARG A 232 -3.88 13.36 -0.89
CA ARG A 232 -3.66 13.95 0.44
C ARG A 232 -3.09 15.35 0.30
N ASN A 233 -3.64 16.30 1.03
CA ASN A 233 -3.32 17.71 0.92
C ASN A 233 -3.19 18.39 2.29
N VAL A 234 -2.17 19.24 2.43
CA VAL A 234 -1.85 19.96 3.67
C VAL A 234 -2.74 21.19 3.90
N ARG A 235 -3.33 21.73 2.84
CA ARG A 235 -4.30 22.82 2.83
C ARG A 235 -5.41 22.51 1.86
N ASP A 236 -6.57 23.11 2.08
CA ASP A 236 -7.74 22.92 1.23
C ASP A 236 -7.36 23.14 -0.23
N ILE A 237 -7.88 22.27 -1.10
CA ILE A 237 -7.78 22.46 -2.54
C ILE A 237 -9.15 22.95 -3.01
N THR A 238 -9.17 24.16 -3.55
CA THR A 238 -10.35 24.73 -4.19
C THR A 238 -10.34 24.36 -5.67
N ILE A 239 -11.49 23.91 -6.17
CA ILE A 239 -11.70 23.52 -7.57
C ILE A 239 -12.62 24.56 -8.21
N LYS A 240 -12.14 25.20 -9.28
CA LYS A 240 -12.89 26.21 -10.01
C LYS A 240 -12.55 26.18 -11.49
N THR A 241 -13.40 25.55 -12.28
CA THR A 241 -13.36 25.65 -13.75
C THR A 241 -14.06 26.95 -14.21
N PRO A 242 -13.81 27.44 -15.44
CA PRO A 242 -14.40 28.70 -15.94
C PRO A 242 -15.95 28.74 -15.95
N ASP A 243 -16.57 27.58 -16.11
CA ASP A 243 -18.01 27.36 -16.24
C ASP A 243 -18.71 27.00 -14.91
N MET A 244 -17.97 26.87 -13.81
CA MET A 244 -18.53 26.62 -12.49
C MET A 244 -19.10 27.90 -11.88
N ALA A 245 -20.36 27.88 -11.44
CA ALA A 245 -20.96 28.98 -10.67
C ALA A 245 -20.39 29.04 -9.23
N VAL A 246 -20.20 27.87 -8.61
CA VAL A 246 -19.75 27.74 -7.21
C VAL A 246 -18.42 26.99 -7.18
N THR A 247 -17.55 27.35 -6.24
CA THR A 247 -16.28 26.66 -6.00
C THR A 247 -16.51 25.41 -5.14
N THR A 248 -15.92 24.28 -5.54
CA THR A 248 -15.92 23.04 -4.73
C THR A 248 -14.61 22.91 -3.97
N VAL A 249 -14.59 22.20 -2.84
CA VAL A 249 -13.41 22.09 -1.97
C VAL A 249 -13.10 20.63 -1.64
N ILE A 250 -11.84 20.23 -1.82
CA ILE A 250 -11.23 19.06 -1.19
C ILE A 250 -10.61 19.55 0.12
N ASN A 251 -11.25 19.25 1.25
CA ASN A 251 -10.78 19.74 2.55
C ASN A 251 -9.43 19.11 2.91
N ALA A 252 -8.56 19.85 3.58
CA ALA A 252 -7.31 19.33 4.11
C ALA A 252 -7.54 18.36 5.28
N SER A 253 -6.52 17.54 5.54
CA SER A 253 -6.41 16.84 6.82
C SER A 253 -5.27 17.44 7.63
N SER A 254 -5.52 17.75 8.91
CA SER A 254 -4.53 18.31 9.83
C SER A 254 -3.30 17.43 10.06
N ALA A 255 -3.40 16.12 9.76
CA ALA A 255 -2.30 15.16 9.84
C ALA A 255 -1.68 14.80 8.47
N ALA A 256 -2.15 15.42 7.37
CA ALA A 256 -1.65 15.12 6.04
C ALA A 256 -0.16 15.44 5.89
N LEU A 257 0.54 14.60 5.10
CA LEU A 257 1.94 14.76 4.70
C LEU A 257 2.99 14.64 5.83
N MET A 258 2.62 14.13 7.00
CA MET A 258 3.59 13.84 8.06
C MET A 258 4.22 12.46 7.85
N LYS A 259 5.51 12.36 7.49
CA LYS A 259 6.19 11.04 7.34
C LYS A 259 6.32 10.25 8.66
N LYS A 260 5.98 10.86 9.82
CA LYS A 260 5.80 10.19 11.13
C LYS A 260 4.57 10.78 11.83
N ARG A 261 3.74 9.93 12.46
CA ARG A 261 2.71 10.38 13.41
C ARG A 261 3.40 11.22 14.49
N PRO A 262 2.98 12.48 14.75
CA PRO A 262 3.44 13.17 15.94
C PRO A 262 2.94 12.37 17.16
N GLU A 263 3.87 12.02 18.04
CA GLU A 263 3.55 11.41 19.33
C GLU A 263 2.59 12.34 20.07
N ALA A 264 1.47 11.79 20.52
CA ALA A 264 0.44 12.49 21.28
C ALA A 264 0.87 12.69 22.74
#